data_AF-A0AAJ1JWD2-F1
#
_entry.id   AF-A0AAJ1JWD2-F1
#
_cell.length_a   1.000
_cell.length_b   1.000
_cell.length_c   1.000
_cell.angle_alpha   90.00
_cell.angle_beta   90.00
_cell.angle_gamma   90.00
#
_symmetry.space_group_name_H-M   'P 1'
#
loop_
_entity.id
_entity.type
_entity.pdbx_description
1 polymer ?
#
loop_
_entity_poly.entity_id
_entity_poly.type
_entity_poly.pdbx_seq_one_letter_code
_entity_poly.pdbx_strand_id
1 'polypeptide(L)'
;MYEEDKIRLYDEDIRDPLFDYLESMYGKIRVFEEKIIGKSRADFIVVCEDKILGIEIKSDVDTYERLKTQVKNYNKYCDYNYIAIGKSHALHVDKHIPKEWGILVLSVHQGAICVEEKRPAQVNPKMKKEHQITMMWRPEIQRILKRNHLPEYKQKSKKFVQQKLLEKMQWNCLKQQMCEELFERDYTLWEAELEQYKRK
;
A
#
# COMPACT_ATOMS: atom_id res chain seq x y z
N MET A 1 -18.05 -12.75 -28.76
CA MET A 1 -18.29 -11.86 -27.61
C MET A 1 -19.17 -12.64 -26.66
N TYR A 2 -18.59 -13.16 -25.60
CA TYR A 2 -19.30 -14.02 -24.66
C TYR A 2 -20.18 -13.14 -23.76
N GLU A 3 -21.34 -13.65 -23.32
CA GLU A 3 -22.29 -12.90 -22.47
C GLU A 3 -21.64 -12.38 -21.17
N GLU A 4 -20.62 -13.09 -20.70
CA GLU A 4 -19.79 -12.77 -19.55
C GLU A 4 -19.00 -11.46 -19.72
N ASP A 5 -18.69 -11.06 -20.97
CA ASP A 5 -17.99 -9.80 -21.27
C ASP A 5 -18.83 -8.55 -20.91
N LYS A 6 -20.11 -8.71 -20.60
CA LYS A 6 -21.05 -7.62 -20.24
C LYS A 6 -21.30 -7.50 -18.74
N ILE A 7 -20.79 -8.43 -17.92
CA ILE A 7 -20.96 -8.38 -16.47
C ILE A 7 -20.13 -7.22 -15.93
N ARG A 8 -20.79 -6.34 -15.17
CA ARG A 8 -20.12 -5.24 -14.46
C ARG A 8 -19.66 -5.72 -13.10
N LEU A 9 -18.41 -5.42 -12.77
CA LEU A 9 -17.84 -5.67 -11.45
C LEU A 9 -17.92 -4.40 -10.60
N TYR A 10 -18.30 -4.59 -9.34
CA TYR A 10 -18.24 -3.57 -8.29
C TYR A 10 -16.98 -3.77 -7.44
N ASP A 11 -16.71 -2.80 -6.56
CA ASP A 11 -15.54 -2.85 -5.67
C ASP A 11 -15.51 -4.13 -4.82
N GLU A 12 -16.65 -4.53 -4.26
CA GLU A 12 -16.76 -5.76 -3.44
C GLU A 12 -16.41 -7.04 -4.20
N ASP A 13 -16.75 -7.12 -5.50
CA ASP A 13 -16.42 -8.25 -6.36
C ASP A 13 -14.92 -8.35 -6.66
N ILE A 14 -14.19 -7.22 -6.58
CA ILE A 14 -12.78 -7.12 -6.96
C ILE A 14 -11.84 -7.55 -5.84
N ARG A 15 -12.21 -7.31 -4.58
CA ARG A 15 -11.28 -7.39 -3.43
C ARG A 15 -10.72 -8.78 -3.20
N ASP A 16 -11.57 -9.77 -3.00
CA ASP A 16 -11.12 -11.12 -2.65
C ASP A 16 -10.29 -11.75 -3.77
N PRO A 17 -10.71 -11.74 -5.05
CA PRO A 17 -9.89 -12.26 -6.15
C PRO A 17 -8.56 -11.52 -6.30
N LEU A 18 -8.54 -10.21 -6.04
CA LEU A 18 -7.32 -9.42 -6.05
C LEU A 18 -6.37 -9.83 -4.93
N PHE A 19 -6.87 -10.09 -3.72
CA PHE A 19 -6.03 -10.54 -2.60
C PHE A 19 -5.47 -11.93 -2.86
N ASP A 20 -6.27 -12.88 -3.34
CA ASP A 20 -5.80 -14.21 -3.73
C ASP A 20 -4.68 -14.13 -4.78
N TYR A 21 -4.87 -13.26 -5.80
CA TYR A 21 -3.86 -13.02 -6.82
C TYR A 21 -2.57 -12.44 -6.22
N LEU A 22 -2.66 -11.42 -5.37
CA LEU A 22 -1.50 -10.80 -4.72
C LEU A 22 -0.76 -11.78 -3.80
N GLU A 23 -1.48 -12.62 -3.05
CA GLU A 23 -0.88 -13.66 -2.21
C GLU A 23 -0.16 -14.72 -3.05
N SER A 24 -0.74 -15.11 -4.19
CA SER A 24 -0.08 -16.06 -5.11
C SER A 24 1.25 -15.53 -5.66
N MET A 25 1.35 -14.21 -5.86
CA MET A 25 2.57 -13.56 -6.39
C MET A 25 3.61 -13.25 -5.32
N TYR A 26 3.18 -12.78 -4.15
CA TYR A 26 4.06 -12.21 -3.13
C TYR A 26 4.18 -13.07 -1.86
N GLY A 27 3.47 -14.20 -1.80
CA GLY A 27 3.35 -15.02 -0.60
C GLY A 27 2.47 -14.33 0.43
N LYS A 28 2.82 -14.45 1.72
CA LYS A 28 2.04 -13.83 2.79
C LYS A 28 2.09 -12.30 2.66
N ILE A 29 0.91 -11.67 2.70
CA ILE A 29 0.77 -10.22 2.66
C ILE A 29 0.00 -9.71 3.89
N ARG A 30 0.19 -8.44 4.22
CA ARG A 30 -0.62 -7.70 5.20
C ARG A 30 -1.31 -6.55 4.49
N VAL A 31 -2.64 -6.52 4.49
CA VAL A 31 -3.43 -5.48 3.84
C VAL A 31 -3.90 -4.43 4.85
N PHE A 32 -3.72 -3.16 4.52
CA PHE A 32 -4.33 -2.03 5.21
C PHE A 32 -5.32 -1.34 4.27
N GLU A 33 -6.59 -1.41 4.62
CA GLU A 33 -7.65 -0.71 3.89
C GLU A 33 -7.74 0.76 4.30
N GLU A 34 -8.22 1.58 3.37
CA GLU A 34 -8.64 2.96 3.63
C GLU A 34 -7.54 3.85 4.28
N LYS A 35 -6.27 3.54 4.04
CA LYS A 35 -5.15 4.24 4.68
C LYS A 35 -5.00 5.64 4.09
N ILE A 36 -5.04 6.67 4.94
CA ILE A 36 -4.75 8.03 4.50
C ILE A 36 -3.25 8.19 4.18
N ILE A 37 -2.94 8.52 2.93
CA ILE A 37 -1.60 8.84 2.42
C ILE A 37 -1.58 10.24 1.78
N GLY A 38 -0.98 11.20 2.49
CA GLY A 38 -1.01 12.60 2.07
C GLY A 38 -2.43 13.16 2.04
N LYS A 39 -2.95 13.44 0.84
CA LYS A 39 -4.33 13.95 0.63
C LYS A 39 -5.28 12.90 0.04
N SER A 40 -4.82 11.66 -0.11
CA SER A 40 -5.60 10.57 -0.67
C SER A 40 -5.90 9.55 0.41
N ARG A 41 -7.08 8.96 0.34
CA ARG A 41 -7.35 7.67 0.96
C ARG A 41 -6.90 6.62 -0.05
N ALA A 42 -5.93 5.80 0.34
CA ALA A 42 -5.56 4.63 -0.45
C ALA A 42 -6.62 3.55 -0.23
N ASP A 43 -7.02 2.88 -1.29
CA ASP A 43 -7.92 1.71 -1.18
C ASP A 43 -7.18 0.63 -0.40
N PHE A 44 -6.00 0.21 -0.89
CA PHE A 44 -5.12 -0.70 -0.16
C PHE A 44 -3.66 -0.25 -0.12
N ILE A 45 -3.06 -0.40 1.06
CA ILE A 45 -1.62 -0.50 1.24
C ILE A 45 -1.31 -1.94 1.61
N VAL A 46 -0.54 -2.63 0.77
CA VAL A 46 -0.17 -4.02 0.95
C VAL A 46 1.28 -4.09 1.36
N VAL A 47 1.55 -4.71 2.50
CA VAL A 47 2.91 -4.92 3.02
C VAL A 47 3.31 -6.37 2.76
N CYS A 48 4.41 -6.53 2.04
CA CYS A 48 5.09 -7.80 1.85
C CYS A 48 6.38 -7.81 2.71
N GLU A 49 7.16 -8.89 2.63
CA GLU A 49 8.39 -9.07 3.42
C GLU A 49 9.36 -7.87 3.36
N ASP A 50 9.62 -7.31 2.18
CA ASP A 50 10.63 -6.28 1.96
C ASP A 50 10.12 -5.02 1.23
N LYS A 51 8.83 -5.00 0.84
CA LYS A 51 8.25 -3.95 0.00
C LYS A 51 6.82 -3.62 0.42
N ILE A 52 6.39 -2.41 0.04
CA ILE A 52 5.05 -1.87 0.26
C ILE A 52 4.45 -1.54 -1.11
N LEU A 53 3.34 -2.17 -1.42
CA LEU A 53 2.57 -1.95 -2.63
C LEU A 53 1.41 -1.00 -2.33
N GLY A 54 1.11 -0.11 -3.25
CA GLY A 54 -0.12 0.66 -3.23
C GLY A 54 -1.07 0.17 -4.31
N ILE A 55 -2.29 -0.17 -3.92
CA ILE A 55 -3.32 -0.62 -4.87
C ILE A 55 -4.47 0.38 -4.85
N GLU A 56 -4.89 0.81 -6.04
CA GLU A 56 -6.07 1.63 -6.28
C GLU A 56 -7.07 0.80 -7.10
N ILE A 57 -8.33 0.75 -6.68
CA ILE A 57 -9.40 0.08 -7.43
C ILE A 57 -10.16 1.10 -8.28
N LYS A 58 -10.52 0.69 -9.51
CA LYS A 58 -11.55 1.35 -10.32
C LYS A 58 -12.48 0.28 -10.88
N SER A 59 -13.61 0.09 -10.20
CA SER A 59 -14.71 -0.78 -10.65
C SER A 59 -15.32 -0.27 -11.95
N ASP A 60 -16.17 -1.04 -12.62
CA ASP A 60 -16.71 -0.65 -13.93
C ASP A 60 -17.60 0.61 -13.89
N VAL A 61 -18.00 1.06 -12.69
CA VAL A 61 -18.84 2.24 -12.46
C VAL A 61 -18.05 3.48 -12.02
N ASP A 62 -16.74 3.35 -11.79
CA ASP A 62 -15.92 4.44 -11.29
C ASP A 62 -15.51 5.46 -12.38
N THR A 63 -15.11 6.65 -11.93
CA THR A 63 -14.49 7.67 -12.77
C THR A 63 -13.05 7.96 -12.33
N TYR A 64 -12.29 8.66 -13.19
CA TYR A 64 -10.89 9.02 -12.91
C TYR A 64 -10.70 10.41 -12.27
N GLU A 65 -11.75 11.06 -11.80
CA GLU A 65 -11.70 12.46 -11.31
C GLU A 65 -10.61 12.68 -10.24
N ARG A 66 -10.42 11.70 -9.34
CA ARG A 66 -9.45 11.78 -8.24
C ARG A 66 -8.10 11.14 -8.55
N LEU A 67 -8.01 10.36 -9.65
CA LEU A 67 -6.87 9.49 -9.94
C LEU A 67 -5.57 10.26 -10.07
N LYS A 68 -5.59 11.47 -10.66
CA LYS A 68 -4.40 12.31 -10.78
C LYS A 68 -3.76 12.65 -9.43
N THR A 69 -4.57 12.90 -8.40
CA THR A 69 -4.08 13.20 -7.05
C THR A 69 -3.64 11.93 -6.34
N GLN A 70 -4.39 10.84 -6.50
CA GLN A 70 -4.03 9.53 -5.97
C GLN A 70 -2.66 9.09 -6.52
N VAL A 71 -2.47 9.09 -7.83
CA VAL A 71 -1.19 8.79 -8.48
C VAL A 71 -0.03 9.57 -7.86
N LYS A 72 -0.19 10.88 -7.60
CA LYS A 72 0.87 11.69 -6.98
C LYS A 72 1.17 11.27 -5.54
N ASN A 73 0.15 10.87 -4.78
CA ASN A 73 0.33 10.46 -3.39
C ASN A 73 0.92 9.05 -3.34
N TYR A 74 0.30 8.05 -3.95
CA TYR A 74 0.81 6.68 -4.06
C TYR A 74 2.29 6.63 -4.49
N ASN A 75 2.65 7.40 -5.52
CA ASN A 75 4.04 7.51 -5.98
C ASN A 75 5.03 7.99 -4.91
N LYS A 76 4.62 8.76 -3.90
CA LYS A 76 5.51 9.21 -2.83
C LYS A 76 5.69 8.15 -1.73
N TYR A 77 4.75 7.22 -1.57
CA TYR A 77 4.68 6.34 -0.41
C TYR A 77 5.07 4.89 -0.72
N CYS A 78 4.70 4.35 -1.88
CA CYS A 78 4.79 2.92 -2.14
C CYS A 78 5.97 2.58 -3.06
N ASP A 79 6.57 1.41 -2.88
CA ASP A 79 7.70 0.92 -3.68
C ASP A 79 7.24 0.47 -5.07
N TYR A 80 6.02 -0.04 -5.15
CA TYR A 80 5.32 -0.39 -6.38
C TYR A 80 3.88 0.08 -6.25
N ASN A 81 3.24 0.37 -7.39
CA ASN A 81 1.83 0.74 -7.40
C ASN A 81 1.12 -0.07 -8.48
N TYR A 82 -0.10 -0.48 -8.19
CA TYR A 82 -1.01 -1.11 -9.13
C TYR A 82 -2.31 -0.32 -9.20
N ILE A 83 -2.95 -0.38 -10.36
CA ILE A 83 -4.37 -0.10 -10.47
C ILE A 83 -5.10 -1.39 -10.85
N ALA A 84 -6.06 -1.79 -10.04
CA ALA A 84 -6.95 -2.92 -10.27
C ALA A 84 -8.25 -2.40 -10.86
N ILE A 85 -8.61 -2.87 -12.05
CA ILE A 85 -9.70 -2.27 -12.82
C ILE A 85 -10.68 -3.31 -13.36
N GLY A 86 -11.94 -2.91 -13.46
CA GLY A 86 -12.92 -3.61 -14.29
C GLY A 86 -12.61 -3.46 -15.79
N LYS A 87 -13.23 -4.32 -16.60
CA LYS A 87 -12.97 -4.40 -18.05
C LYS A 87 -13.31 -3.10 -18.79
N SER A 88 -14.26 -2.30 -18.32
CA SER A 88 -14.66 -1.03 -18.95
C SER A 88 -13.51 -0.02 -19.05
N HIS A 89 -12.55 -0.11 -18.13
CA HIS A 89 -11.43 0.80 -17.99
C HIS A 89 -10.18 0.37 -18.77
N ALA A 90 -10.13 -0.88 -19.25
CA ALA A 90 -8.92 -1.51 -19.78
C ALA A 90 -8.31 -0.76 -20.98
N LEU A 91 -9.12 -0.06 -21.78
CA LEU A 91 -8.65 0.65 -22.98
C LEU A 91 -8.00 2.02 -22.69
N HIS A 92 -8.26 2.64 -21.54
CA HIS A 92 -7.92 4.06 -21.32
C HIS A 92 -7.08 4.32 -20.06
N VAL A 93 -7.06 3.38 -19.11
CA VAL A 93 -6.36 3.55 -17.83
C VAL A 93 -4.89 3.94 -17.99
N ASP A 94 -4.20 3.38 -19.01
CA ASP A 94 -2.79 3.64 -19.30
C ASP A 94 -2.46 5.13 -19.49
N LYS A 95 -3.44 5.94 -19.95
CA LYS A 95 -3.27 7.38 -20.17
C LYS A 95 -3.31 8.19 -18.88
N HIS A 96 -3.81 7.61 -17.79
CA HIS A 96 -4.04 8.32 -16.53
C HIS A 96 -3.00 7.98 -15.46
N ILE A 97 -2.16 6.96 -15.68
CA ILE A 97 -1.17 6.47 -14.72
C ILE A 97 0.25 6.49 -15.31
N PRO A 98 1.30 6.57 -14.48
CA PRO A 98 2.68 6.42 -14.92
C PRO A 98 2.94 5.02 -15.50
N LYS A 99 3.98 4.89 -16.34
CA LYS A 99 4.39 3.61 -16.95
C LYS A 99 4.86 2.58 -15.93
N GLU A 100 5.32 3.04 -14.75
CA GLU A 100 5.83 2.18 -13.68
C GLU A 100 4.70 1.47 -12.91
N TRP A 101 3.45 1.90 -13.06
CA TRP A 101 2.32 1.26 -12.38
C TRP A 101 1.94 -0.06 -13.04
N GLY A 102 1.63 -1.08 -12.26
CA GLY A 102 1.00 -2.29 -12.78
C GLY A 102 -0.47 -2.07 -13.09
N ILE A 103 -1.01 -2.85 -14.02
CA ILE A 103 -2.43 -2.85 -14.37
C ILE A 103 -2.93 -4.28 -14.24
N LEU A 104 -3.86 -4.48 -13.33
CA LEU A 104 -4.59 -5.73 -13.14
C LEU A 104 -6.01 -5.52 -13.66
N VAL A 105 -6.43 -6.34 -14.62
CA VAL A 105 -7.78 -6.31 -15.18
C VAL A 105 -8.56 -7.47 -14.58
N LEU A 106 -9.70 -7.16 -13.97
CA LEU A 106 -10.62 -8.15 -13.44
C LEU A 106 -11.81 -8.30 -14.39
N SER A 107 -12.14 -9.55 -14.71
CA SER A 107 -13.29 -9.90 -15.54
C SER A 107 -13.81 -11.29 -15.21
N VAL A 108 -15.09 -11.52 -15.53
CA VAL A 108 -15.70 -12.85 -15.40
C VAL A 108 -15.33 -13.72 -16.60
N HIS A 109 -14.84 -14.91 -16.33
CA HIS A 109 -14.58 -15.96 -17.31
C HIS A 109 -15.13 -17.29 -16.77
N GLN A 110 -16.00 -17.95 -17.52
CA GLN A 110 -16.64 -19.22 -17.14
C GLN A 110 -17.30 -19.16 -15.76
N GLY A 111 -17.97 -18.05 -15.46
CA GLY A 111 -18.64 -17.80 -14.19
C GLY A 111 -17.72 -17.49 -12.98
N ALA A 112 -16.40 -17.42 -13.16
CA ALA A 112 -15.46 -17.03 -12.12
C ALA A 112 -14.78 -15.70 -12.42
N ILE A 113 -14.44 -14.91 -11.39
CA ILE A 113 -13.65 -13.69 -11.57
C ILE A 113 -12.18 -14.10 -11.75
N CYS A 114 -11.56 -13.65 -12.83
CA CYS A 114 -10.14 -13.84 -13.09
C CYS A 114 -9.41 -12.49 -13.05
N VAL A 115 -8.15 -12.53 -12.62
CA VAL A 115 -7.24 -11.38 -12.63
C VAL A 115 -6.21 -11.59 -13.74
N GLU A 116 -6.20 -10.70 -14.73
CA GLU A 116 -5.21 -10.66 -15.80
C GLU A 116 -4.23 -9.51 -15.56
N GLU A 117 -2.92 -9.81 -15.52
CA GLU A 117 -1.89 -8.76 -15.51
C GLU A 117 -1.65 -8.22 -16.91
N LYS A 118 -2.36 -7.15 -17.26
CA LYS A 118 -2.14 -6.43 -18.53
C LYS A 118 -0.76 -5.78 -18.58
N ARG A 119 -0.26 -5.32 -17.43
CA ARG A 119 1.05 -4.67 -17.32
C ARG A 119 1.67 -4.95 -15.94
N PRO A 120 2.90 -5.48 -15.86
CA PRO A 120 3.57 -5.65 -14.58
C PRO A 120 3.96 -4.31 -13.95
N ALA A 121 3.88 -4.22 -12.62
CA ALA A 121 4.40 -3.06 -11.91
C ALA A 121 5.94 -3.07 -11.93
N GLN A 122 6.51 -1.88 -11.97
CA GLN A 122 7.95 -1.66 -11.86
C GLN A 122 8.27 -0.88 -10.59
N VAL A 123 9.54 -0.92 -10.18
CA VAL A 123 10.03 -0.12 -9.04
C VAL A 123 9.66 1.33 -9.28
N ASN A 124 8.96 1.93 -8.32
CA ASN A 124 8.55 3.31 -8.38
C ASN A 124 9.71 4.25 -8.01
N PRO A 125 10.28 5.01 -8.96
CA PRO A 125 11.42 5.89 -8.70
C PRO A 125 11.06 7.13 -7.88
N LYS A 126 9.76 7.40 -7.67
CA LYS A 126 9.26 8.59 -6.96
C LYS A 126 9.02 8.35 -5.48
N MET A 127 9.17 7.11 -5.01
CA MET A 127 9.00 6.75 -3.60
C MET A 127 9.99 7.56 -2.74
N LYS A 128 9.48 8.12 -1.64
CA LYS A 128 10.26 8.95 -0.72
C LYS A 128 10.32 8.31 0.65
N LYS A 129 11.52 8.02 1.12
CA LYS A 129 11.78 7.41 2.45
C LYS A 129 11.12 8.21 3.57
N GLU A 130 11.18 9.54 3.48
CA GLU A 130 10.59 10.48 4.45
C GLU A 130 9.06 10.41 4.47
N HIS A 131 8.43 9.97 3.38
CA HIS A 131 6.98 9.78 3.32
C HIS A 131 6.61 8.36 3.76
N GLN A 132 7.31 7.35 3.26
CA GLN A 132 7.01 5.95 3.60
C GLN A 132 7.16 5.68 5.11
N ILE A 133 8.18 6.21 5.78
CA ILE A 133 8.35 6.06 7.23
C ILE A 133 7.20 6.67 8.06
N THR A 134 6.37 7.53 7.47
CA THR A 134 5.21 8.11 8.15
C THR A 134 4.07 7.12 8.38
N MET A 135 4.06 6.01 7.65
CA MET A 135 3.14 4.89 7.83
C MET A 135 3.31 4.21 9.19
N MET A 136 4.52 4.23 9.72
CA MET A 136 4.85 3.64 11.02
C MET A 136 4.18 4.39 12.16
N TRP A 137 3.74 3.70 13.19
CA TRP A 137 3.26 4.29 14.43
C TRP A 137 4.41 4.56 15.41
N ARG A 138 4.13 5.36 16.44
CA ARG A 138 5.14 5.73 17.42
C ARG A 138 5.68 4.51 18.19
N PRO A 139 4.86 3.55 18.67
CA PRO A 139 5.36 2.34 19.33
C PRO A 139 6.31 1.52 18.44
N GLU A 140 5.94 1.31 17.17
CA GLU A 140 6.76 0.59 16.19
C GLU A 140 8.13 1.27 15.97
N ILE A 141 8.13 2.59 15.82
CA ILE A 141 9.37 3.39 15.73
C ILE A 141 10.24 3.18 16.97
N GLN A 142 9.65 3.09 18.16
CA GLN A 142 10.39 2.89 19.41
C GLN A 142 10.98 1.47 19.50
N ARG A 143 10.26 0.45 19.03
CA ARG A 143 10.78 -0.92 18.92
C ARG A 143 11.96 -1.00 17.96
N ILE A 144 11.88 -0.34 16.80
CA ILE A 144 13.01 -0.23 15.86
C ILE A 144 14.21 0.47 16.52
N LEU A 145 14.02 1.60 17.20
CA LEU A 145 15.12 2.28 17.89
C LEU A 145 15.80 1.36 18.92
N LYS A 146 15.00 0.67 19.75
CA LYS A 146 15.51 -0.25 20.78
C LYS A 146 16.28 -1.41 20.16
N ARG A 147 15.75 -2.03 19.09
CA ARG A 147 16.39 -3.14 18.37
C ARG A 147 17.76 -2.76 17.79
N ASN A 148 17.93 -1.51 17.37
CA ASN A 148 19.18 -1.01 16.80
C ASN A 148 20.05 -0.25 17.83
N HIS A 149 19.75 -0.34 19.12
CA HIS A 149 20.47 0.34 20.20
C HIS A 149 20.60 1.86 20.01
N LEU A 150 19.58 2.48 19.41
CA LEU A 150 19.51 3.92 19.19
C LEU A 150 18.80 4.64 20.35
N PRO A 151 19.07 5.94 20.59
CA PRO A 151 18.36 6.69 21.63
C PRO A 151 16.85 6.72 21.38
N GLU A 152 16.05 6.54 22.44
CA GLU A 152 14.57 6.48 22.35
C GLU A 152 13.91 7.82 21.99
N TYR A 153 14.56 8.95 22.32
CA TYR A 153 14.03 10.31 22.09
C TYR A 153 12.60 10.53 22.63
N LYS A 154 12.31 10.04 23.84
CA LYS A 154 10.97 10.01 24.47
C LYS A 154 10.20 11.33 24.35
N GLN A 155 10.86 12.46 24.65
CA GLN A 155 10.26 13.80 24.65
C GLN A 155 10.29 14.51 23.28
N LYS A 156 10.69 13.84 22.20
CA LYS A 156 10.77 14.43 20.85
C LYS A 156 9.59 14.00 19.97
N SER A 157 9.20 14.85 19.04
CA SER A 157 8.09 14.57 18.12
C SER A 157 8.32 13.32 17.26
N LYS A 158 7.23 12.70 16.78
CA LYS A 158 7.30 11.55 15.85
C LYS A 158 8.18 11.86 14.64
N LYS A 159 7.98 13.02 14.02
CA LYS A 159 8.74 13.49 12.86
C LYS A 159 10.24 13.59 13.14
N PHE A 160 10.64 14.15 14.29
CA PHE A 160 12.05 14.23 14.67
C PHE A 160 12.68 12.85 14.76
N VAL A 161 11.97 11.90 15.37
CA VAL A 161 12.49 10.54 15.57
C VAL A 161 12.59 9.76 14.25
N GLN A 162 11.62 9.92 13.36
CA GLN A 162 11.69 9.36 12.01
C GLN A 162 12.91 9.88 11.24
N GLN A 163 13.19 11.18 11.33
CA GLN A 163 14.39 11.75 10.73
C GLN A 163 15.66 11.14 11.33
N LYS A 164 15.72 10.92 12.65
CA LYS A 164 16.87 10.25 13.28
C LYS A 164 17.07 8.82 12.80
N LEU A 165 16.00 8.05 12.62
CA LEU A 165 16.11 6.71 12.02
C LEU A 165 16.68 6.76 10.59
N LEU A 166 16.16 7.66 9.75
CA LEU A 166 16.65 7.84 8.37
C LEU A 166 18.11 8.30 8.30
N GLU A 167 18.57 9.10 9.26
CA GLU A 167 19.95 9.57 9.34
C GLU A 167 20.91 8.50 9.89
N LYS A 168 20.44 7.64 10.80
CA LYS A 168 21.29 6.71 11.56
C LYS A 168 21.34 5.30 10.99
N MET A 169 20.38 4.91 10.16
CA MET A 169 20.27 3.55 9.61
C MET A 169 20.43 3.54 8.10
N GLN A 170 21.05 2.48 7.58
CA GLN A 170 20.98 2.18 6.15
C GLN A 170 19.54 1.85 5.77
N TRP A 171 19.11 2.38 4.62
CA TRP A 171 17.70 2.30 4.22
C TRP A 171 17.18 0.86 4.10
N ASN A 172 17.95 -0.05 3.50
CA ASN A 172 17.48 -1.43 3.30
C ASN A 172 17.20 -2.14 4.63
N CYS A 173 18.07 -1.94 5.63
CA CYS A 173 17.88 -2.49 6.97
C CYS A 173 16.66 -1.86 7.67
N LEU A 174 16.52 -0.53 7.61
CA LEU A 174 15.36 0.16 8.17
C LEU A 174 14.07 -0.27 7.48
N LYS A 175 14.09 -0.43 6.16
CA LYS A 175 12.95 -0.86 5.34
C LYS A 175 12.46 -2.25 5.73
N GLN A 176 13.38 -3.21 5.88
CA GLN A 176 13.03 -4.56 6.32
C GLN A 176 12.36 -4.54 7.69
N GLN A 177 12.94 -3.83 8.67
CA GLN A 177 12.35 -3.73 10.01
C GLN A 177 11.01 -2.97 10.00
N MET A 178 10.85 -1.99 9.11
CA MET A 178 9.57 -1.31 8.90
C MET A 178 8.50 -2.28 8.38
N CYS A 179 8.83 -3.11 7.39
CA CYS A 179 7.89 -4.10 6.87
C CYS A 179 7.52 -5.13 7.94
N GLU A 180 8.48 -5.64 8.71
CA GLU A 180 8.22 -6.56 9.83
C GLU A 180 7.24 -5.96 10.86
N GLU A 181 7.50 -4.74 11.34
CA GLU A 181 6.63 -4.06 12.30
C GLU A 181 5.24 -3.76 11.74
N LEU A 182 5.12 -3.44 10.45
CA LEU A 182 3.84 -3.24 9.80
C LEU A 182 3.09 -4.56 9.63
N PHE A 183 3.80 -5.64 9.32
CA PHE A 183 3.21 -6.96 9.13
C PHE A 183 2.56 -7.46 10.43
N GLU A 184 3.27 -7.31 11.55
CA GLU A 184 2.84 -7.71 12.90
C GLU A 184 1.92 -6.69 13.59
N ARG A 185 1.49 -5.62 12.89
CA ARG A 185 0.67 -4.57 13.51
C ARG A 185 -0.68 -5.11 13.96
N ASP A 186 -0.94 -5.03 15.27
CA ASP A 186 -2.22 -5.34 15.89
C ASP A 186 -2.94 -4.07 16.37
N TYR A 187 -4.18 -3.88 15.91
CA TYR A 187 -5.03 -2.75 16.27
C TYR A 187 -5.71 -2.92 17.63
N THR A 188 -5.84 -4.14 18.15
CA THR A 188 -6.54 -4.42 19.41
C THR A 188 -5.70 -4.06 20.62
N LEU A 189 -4.38 -4.19 20.51
CA LEU A 189 -3.41 -3.82 21.54
C LEU A 189 -3.06 -2.31 21.52
N TRP A 190 -3.60 -1.58 20.54
CA TRP A 190 -3.25 -0.20 20.22
C TRP A 190 -3.51 0.81 21.34
N GLU A 191 -4.70 0.78 21.94
CA GLU A 191 -5.08 1.76 22.95
C GLU A 191 -4.17 1.67 24.18
N ALA A 192 -3.87 0.43 24.60
CA ALA A 192 -2.98 0.14 25.70
C ALA A 192 -1.53 0.58 25.41
N GLU A 193 -1.01 0.31 24.21
CA GLU A 193 0.34 0.75 23.82
C GLU A 193 0.43 2.28 23.74
N LEU A 194 -0.55 2.94 23.12
CA LEU A 194 -0.57 4.40 23.02
C LEU A 194 -0.64 5.09 24.37
N GLU A 195 -1.45 4.60 25.31
CA GLU A 195 -1.52 5.18 26.65
C GLU A 195 -0.17 5.15 27.35
N GLN A 196 0.59 4.06 27.22
CA GLN A 196 1.92 3.95 27.82
C GLN A 196 2.91 4.98 27.23
N TYR A 197 2.78 5.33 25.96
CA TYR A 197 3.61 6.36 25.31
C TYR A 197 3.08 7.79 25.46
N LYS A 198 1.80 7.98 25.81
CA LYS A 198 1.23 9.29 26.14
C LYS A 198 1.47 9.69 27.61
N ARG A 199 1.66 8.72 28.51
CA ARG A 199 1.80 8.92 29.97
C ARG A 199 3.25 9.17 30.44
N LYS A 200 4.21 9.45 29.57
CA LYS A 200 5.63 9.73 29.90
C LYS A 200 6.18 10.91 29.11
#